data_AF-A0A963JKX5-F1
#
_entry.id   AF-A0A963JKX5-F1
#
_cell.length_a   1.000
_cell.length_b   1.000
_cell.length_c   1.000
_cell.angle_alpha   90.00
_cell.angle_beta   90.00
_cell.angle_gamma   90.00
#
_symmetry.space_group_name_H-M   'P 1'
#
loop_
_entity.id
_entity.type
_entity.pdbx_description
1 polymer ?
#
loop_
_entity_poly.entity_id
_entity_poly.type
_entity_poly.pdbx_seq_one_letter_code
_entity_poly.pdbx_strand_id
1 'polypeptide(L)'
;MKTVDTLHFAFRSLTAHPLRTLLSASGIAIGIAAVILLTAIGDGIQRFVLSEFTQFGTNIITIKPGKITTHGGSIGAIGNARLLTIDDAIALKNSRYAQYTNASVVGNAEIRANGRSRRVTLYGQGPDFSRAFNMQVAIGQFLPNDDPRNPRAYVVLGSKVHAELFGRTNPLGAILQVGGSRFRVIGVMASKGHVLGFDLDDTVFIPTTRALEVFNREGLMEVNFSYKPNAPVDDVVEDIRNILIARHGREDFTITPQQQMLSTLSTVLNVLKFAVAALGGISLLVGAVGMVTLMHIAVSERIAEIGLLTALGTTRTRIRILFLIESIVLSTLGGLAGLIAGSGIAWLLKVFVANLPVNIPWDYVLGALIVSIIIGLAAGVMPAMRAAKLNPVDALRTE
;
A
#
# COMPACT_ATOMS: atom_id res chain seq x y z
N MET A 1 9.80 50.63 11.92
CA MET A 1 10.23 49.56 11.00
C MET A 1 8.99 49.01 10.34
N LYS A 2 8.91 49.13 9.01
CA LYS A 2 7.88 48.46 8.23
C LYS A 2 8.16 46.95 8.26
N THR A 3 7.16 46.10 8.01
CA THR A 3 7.33 44.63 7.98
C THR A 3 8.43 44.17 7.01
N VAL A 4 8.61 44.91 5.90
CA VAL A 4 9.67 44.70 4.92
C VAL A 4 11.07 44.93 5.51
N ASP A 5 11.25 45.96 6.34
CA ASP A 5 12.54 46.24 7.00
C ASP A 5 12.89 45.12 7.98
N THR A 6 11.90 44.59 8.70
CA THR A 6 12.07 43.48 9.63
C THR A 6 12.46 42.19 8.90
N LEU A 7 11.88 41.92 7.73
CA LEU A 7 12.24 40.77 6.90
C LEU A 7 13.67 40.90 6.35
N HIS A 8 14.03 42.08 5.86
CA HIS A 8 15.37 42.32 5.33
C HIS A 8 16.44 42.21 6.42
N PHE A 9 16.15 42.74 7.61
CA PHE A 9 17.03 42.62 8.76
C PHE A 9 17.18 41.15 9.22
N ALA A 10 16.09 40.38 9.26
CA ALA A 10 16.15 38.95 9.57
C ALA A 10 17.06 38.19 8.59
N PHE A 11 16.88 38.39 7.28
CA PHE A 11 17.75 37.77 6.28
C PHE A 11 19.23 38.14 6.45
N ARG A 12 19.52 39.42 6.73
CA ARG A 12 20.89 39.91 6.92
C ARG A 12 21.54 39.33 8.18
N SER A 13 20.75 39.19 9.24
CA SER A 13 21.19 38.56 10.50
C SER A 13 21.50 37.08 10.32
N LEU A 14 20.73 36.35 9.49
CA LEU A 14 20.99 34.95 9.16
C LEU A 14 22.27 34.76 8.34
N THR A 15 22.58 35.68 7.44
CA THR A 15 23.82 35.62 6.64
C THR A 15 25.08 36.00 7.44
N ALA A 16 24.94 36.72 8.56
CA ALA A 16 26.08 37.12 9.39
C ALA A 16 26.72 35.93 10.14
N HIS A 17 25.97 34.87 10.43
CA HIS A 17 26.46 33.67 11.11
C HIS A 17 26.08 32.39 10.34
N PRO A 18 26.76 32.08 9.22
CA PRO A 18 26.36 31.02 8.30
C PRO A 18 26.40 29.62 8.94
N LEU A 19 27.38 29.35 9.82
CA LEU A 19 27.50 28.04 10.49
C LEU A 19 26.28 27.74 11.38
N ARG A 20 25.83 28.74 12.14
CA ARG A 20 24.68 28.65 13.05
C ARG A 20 23.37 28.49 12.28
N THR A 21 23.20 29.28 11.22
CA THR A 21 22.04 29.21 10.33
C THR A 21 21.96 27.83 9.68
N LEU A 22 23.10 27.28 9.24
CA LEU A 22 23.17 25.95 8.61
C LEU A 22 22.88 24.84 9.62
N LEU A 23 23.48 24.87 10.82
CA LEU A 23 23.20 23.92 11.90
C LEU A 23 21.72 23.94 12.31
N SER A 24 21.14 25.12 12.50
CA SER A 24 19.71 25.29 12.86
C SER A 24 18.78 24.78 11.76
N ALA A 25 19.03 25.19 10.52
CA ALA A 25 18.22 24.79 9.39
C ALA A 25 18.35 23.29 9.09
N SER A 26 19.52 22.68 9.33
CA SER A 26 19.76 21.26 9.09
C SER A 26 18.91 20.36 9.98
N GLY A 27 18.73 20.68 11.27
CA GLY A 27 17.89 19.87 12.16
C GLY A 27 16.44 19.81 11.69
N ILE A 28 15.91 20.95 11.24
CA ILE A 28 14.56 21.05 10.68
C ILE A 28 14.49 20.34 9.32
N ALA A 29 15.49 20.56 8.48
CA ALA A 29 15.57 19.94 7.16
C ALA A 29 15.62 18.41 7.24
N ILE A 30 16.41 17.85 8.16
CA ILE A 30 16.51 16.40 8.39
C ILE A 30 15.17 15.85 8.88
N GLY A 31 14.52 16.50 9.83
CA GLY A 31 13.21 16.06 10.33
C GLY A 31 12.15 16.05 9.24
N ILE A 32 12.09 17.09 8.40
CA ILE A 32 11.13 17.20 7.30
C ILE A 32 11.47 16.22 6.19
N ALA A 33 12.75 16.06 5.84
CA ALA A 33 13.18 15.06 4.86
C ALA A 33 12.79 13.65 5.32
N ALA A 34 12.98 13.32 6.60
CA ALA A 34 12.58 12.04 7.17
C ALA A 34 11.06 11.83 7.08
N VAL A 35 10.24 12.83 7.44
CA VAL A 35 8.77 12.76 7.33
C VAL A 35 8.34 12.54 5.88
N ILE A 36 8.93 13.26 4.93
CA ILE A 36 8.62 13.16 3.50
C ILE A 36 8.98 11.77 2.98
N LEU A 37 10.18 11.27 3.29
CA LEU A 37 10.61 9.94 2.85
C LEU A 37 9.70 8.85 3.38
N LEU A 38 9.44 8.89 4.69
CA LEU A 38 8.60 7.92 5.37
C LEU A 38 7.16 7.92 4.83
N THR A 39 6.57 9.09 4.62
CA THR A 39 5.22 9.20 4.05
C THR A 39 5.16 8.82 2.58
N ALA A 40 6.19 9.14 1.78
CA ALA A 40 6.26 8.78 0.37
C ALA A 40 6.40 7.27 0.15
N ILE A 41 7.21 6.62 0.98
CA ILE A 41 7.34 5.15 0.99
C ILE A 41 6.02 4.52 1.45
N GLY A 42 5.43 5.01 2.54
CA GLY A 42 4.15 4.49 3.06
C GLY A 42 3.01 4.58 2.03
N ASP A 43 2.86 5.73 1.37
CA ASP A 43 1.85 5.93 0.32
C ASP A 43 2.13 5.07 -0.91
N GLY A 44 3.39 4.96 -1.31
CA GLY A 44 3.79 4.09 -2.41
C GLY A 44 3.46 2.61 -2.12
N ILE A 45 3.82 2.09 -0.94
CA ILE A 45 3.46 0.74 -0.50
C ILE A 45 1.95 0.55 -0.51
N GLN A 46 1.18 1.51 0.02
CA GLN A 46 -0.27 1.43 0.04
C GLN A 46 -0.85 1.31 -1.38
N ARG A 47 -0.39 2.14 -2.32
CA ARG A 47 -0.83 2.06 -3.72
C ARG A 47 -0.41 0.77 -4.40
N PHE A 48 0.81 0.31 -4.16
CA PHE A 48 1.32 -0.94 -4.69
C PHE A 48 0.44 -2.12 -4.24
N VAL A 49 0.22 -2.25 -2.93
CA VAL A 49 -0.63 -3.30 -2.38
C VAL A 49 -2.06 -3.18 -2.92
N LEU A 50 -2.64 -1.98 -2.99
CA LEU A 50 -3.98 -1.82 -3.57
C LEU A 50 -4.03 -2.23 -5.05
N SER A 51 -3.02 -1.86 -5.85
CA SER A 51 -2.93 -2.26 -7.27
C SER A 51 -2.79 -3.77 -7.44
N GLU A 52 -2.08 -4.43 -6.51
CA GLU A 52 -1.91 -5.87 -6.50
C GLU A 52 -3.23 -6.62 -6.30
N PHE A 53 -4.20 -6.02 -5.60
CA PHE A 53 -5.54 -6.58 -5.42
C PHE A 53 -6.53 -6.15 -6.51
N THR A 54 -6.46 -4.93 -7.02
CA THR A 54 -7.42 -4.43 -8.03
C THR A 54 -7.16 -4.99 -9.43
N GLN A 55 -5.95 -5.48 -9.73
CA GLN A 55 -5.61 -6.10 -11.02
C GLN A 55 -6.40 -7.39 -11.34
N PHE A 56 -7.07 -7.97 -10.35
CA PHE A 56 -7.94 -9.14 -10.53
C PHE A 56 -9.42 -8.76 -10.70
N GLY A 57 -9.74 -7.46 -10.73
CA GLY A 57 -11.10 -6.96 -10.63
C GLY A 57 -11.48 -6.69 -9.18
N THR A 58 -12.44 -5.78 -8.99
CA THR A 58 -12.96 -5.43 -7.66
C THR A 58 -14.24 -6.16 -7.32
N ASN A 59 -14.93 -6.74 -8.31
CA ASN A 59 -16.30 -7.24 -8.17
C ASN A 59 -16.34 -8.75 -8.01
N ILE A 60 -15.48 -9.30 -7.16
CA ILE A 60 -15.42 -10.74 -6.84
C ILE A 60 -15.87 -10.96 -5.40
N ILE A 61 -16.68 -11.99 -5.22
CA ILE A 61 -17.11 -12.52 -3.93
C ILE A 61 -16.60 -13.96 -3.85
N THR A 62 -15.81 -14.26 -2.84
CA THR A 62 -15.32 -15.62 -2.58
C THR A 62 -16.23 -16.30 -1.58
N ILE A 63 -16.68 -17.50 -1.91
CA ILE A 63 -17.57 -18.32 -1.10
C ILE A 63 -16.78 -19.55 -0.67
N LYS A 64 -16.62 -19.76 0.64
CA LYS A 64 -15.89 -20.90 1.20
C LYS A 64 -16.83 -21.81 1.98
N PRO A 65 -16.60 -23.14 1.98
CA PRO A 65 -17.36 -24.05 2.83
C PRO A 65 -17.02 -23.80 4.30
N GLY A 66 -18.00 -24.00 5.17
CA GLY A 66 -17.88 -23.79 6.61
C GLY A 66 -18.24 -22.36 7.04
N LYS A 67 -18.63 -22.25 8.32
CA LYS A 67 -18.91 -20.97 8.97
C LYS A 67 -17.67 -20.55 9.77
N ILE A 68 -17.02 -19.46 9.36
CA ILE A 68 -15.94 -18.87 10.16
C ILE A 68 -16.63 -18.09 11.31
N THR A 69 -16.78 -18.70 12.49
CA THR A 69 -17.19 -17.97 13.69
C THR A 69 -15.98 -17.27 14.29
N THR A 70 -16.13 -15.99 14.62
CA THR A 70 -15.09 -15.05 15.12
C THR A 70 -14.38 -15.47 16.42
N HIS A 71 -14.65 -16.67 16.95
CA HIS A 71 -14.00 -17.20 18.15
C HIS A 71 -12.82 -18.09 17.76
N GLY A 72 -11.68 -17.48 17.41
CA GLY A 72 -10.30 -18.01 17.61
C GLY A 72 -9.97 -19.46 17.27
N GLY A 73 -10.82 -20.17 16.54
CA GLY A 73 -10.66 -21.58 16.18
C GLY A 73 -9.93 -21.70 14.86
N SER A 74 -8.92 -22.57 14.85
CA SER A 74 -8.08 -22.92 13.70
C SER A 74 -8.87 -23.10 12.39
N ILE A 75 -8.18 -22.91 11.25
CA ILE A 75 -8.59 -23.10 9.84
C ILE A 75 -8.99 -24.57 9.52
N GLY A 76 -9.50 -25.30 10.51
CA GLY A 76 -9.79 -26.73 10.47
C GLY A 76 -10.79 -27.15 11.54
N ALA A 77 -11.86 -26.37 11.78
CA ALA A 77 -13.06 -26.88 12.44
C ALA A 77 -13.76 -27.91 11.51
N ILE A 78 -13.13 -29.08 11.40
CA ILE A 78 -13.59 -30.27 10.71
C ILE A 78 -14.72 -30.83 11.56
N GLY A 79 -15.96 -30.65 11.10
CA GLY A 79 -17.13 -31.27 11.71
C GLY A 79 -18.43 -30.68 11.19
N ASN A 80 -18.96 -31.25 10.10
CA ASN A 80 -20.33 -31.05 9.56
C ASN A 80 -20.61 -29.83 8.66
N ALA A 81 -19.60 -29.15 8.10
CA ALA A 81 -19.86 -28.24 6.98
C ALA A 81 -20.05 -29.05 5.69
N ARG A 82 -21.19 -28.88 4.99
CA ARG A 82 -21.39 -29.46 3.65
C ARG A 82 -20.32 -28.87 2.73
N LEU A 83 -19.66 -29.75 1.98
CA LEU A 83 -18.71 -29.33 0.96
C LEU A 83 -19.46 -28.57 -0.15
N LEU A 84 -18.86 -27.49 -0.66
CA LEU A 84 -19.36 -26.83 -1.86
C LEU A 84 -19.21 -27.78 -3.05
N THR A 85 -20.26 -27.88 -3.87
CA THR A 85 -20.28 -28.75 -5.04
C THR A 85 -20.27 -27.93 -6.33
N ILE A 86 -19.95 -28.58 -7.45
CA ILE A 86 -20.03 -27.96 -8.78
C ILE A 86 -21.46 -27.49 -9.08
N ASP A 87 -22.47 -28.22 -8.61
CA ASP A 87 -23.88 -27.84 -8.79
C ASP A 87 -24.23 -26.56 -8.05
N ASP A 88 -23.54 -26.24 -6.95
CA ASP A 88 -23.75 -24.98 -6.23
C ASP A 88 -23.17 -23.81 -7.04
N ALA A 89 -22.00 -23.99 -7.67
CA ALA A 89 -21.45 -23.02 -8.60
C ALA A 89 -22.35 -22.81 -9.83
N ILE A 90 -22.95 -23.89 -10.37
CA ILE A 90 -23.93 -23.79 -11.47
C ILE A 90 -25.18 -23.04 -11.02
N ALA A 91 -25.69 -23.31 -9.81
CA ALA A 91 -26.88 -22.62 -9.29
C ALA A 91 -26.63 -21.12 -9.14
N LEU A 92 -25.45 -20.73 -8.66
CA LEU A 92 -25.07 -19.32 -8.51
C LEU A 92 -25.01 -18.58 -9.85
N LYS A 93 -24.67 -19.25 -10.95
CA LYS A 93 -24.70 -18.66 -12.30
C LYS A 93 -26.10 -18.14 -12.69
N ASN A 94 -27.16 -18.66 -12.08
CA ASN A 94 -28.54 -18.23 -12.34
C ASN A 94 -28.96 -17.00 -11.54
N SER A 95 -28.09 -16.46 -10.68
CA SER A 95 -28.34 -15.19 -9.99
C SER A 95 -28.51 -14.05 -11.00
N ARG A 96 -29.45 -13.14 -10.73
CA ARG A 96 -29.67 -11.91 -11.54
C ARG A 96 -28.44 -10.99 -11.59
N TYR A 97 -27.59 -11.08 -10.56
CA TYR A 97 -26.38 -10.26 -10.41
C TYR A 97 -25.13 -10.93 -10.98
N ALA A 98 -25.20 -12.22 -11.32
CA ALA A 98 -24.06 -12.98 -11.83
C ALA A 98 -23.55 -12.37 -13.15
N GLN A 99 -22.24 -12.19 -13.20
CA GLN A 99 -21.51 -11.98 -14.44
C GLN A 99 -20.73 -13.24 -14.80
N TYR A 100 -19.97 -13.79 -13.85
CA TYR A 100 -19.23 -15.04 -13.99
C TYR A 100 -19.26 -15.84 -12.68
N THR A 101 -19.18 -17.16 -12.78
CA THR A 101 -19.05 -18.03 -11.60
C THR A 101 -17.99 -19.10 -11.87
N ASN A 102 -17.03 -19.21 -10.96
CA ASN A 102 -15.89 -20.12 -11.11
C ASN A 102 -15.75 -20.99 -9.86
N ALA A 103 -15.84 -22.29 -10.04
CA ALA A 103 -15.51 -23.27 -9.02
C ALA A 103 -13.99 -23.46 -8.97
N SER A 104 -13.39 -23.33 -7.79
CA SER A 104 -11.93 -23.31 -7.62
C SER A 104 -11.46 -24.45 -6.73
N VAL A 105 -10.44 -25.16 -7.22
CA VAL A 105 -9.69 -26.17 -6.46
C VAL A 105 -8.22 -25.90 -6.70
N VAL A 106 -7.44 -25.72 -5.63
CA VAL A 106 -6.02 -25.42 -5.72
C VAL A 106 -5.22 -26.48 -4.98
N GLY A 107 -4.12 -26.91 -5.59
CA GLY A 107 -3.20 -27.83 -4.94
C GLY A 107 -1.88 -27.93 -5.71
N ASN A 108 -0.88 -28.56 -5.09
CA ASN A 108 0.40 -28.78 -5.75
C ASN A 108 0.40 -30.15 -6.40
N ALA A 109 0.77 -30.20 -7.69
CA ALA A 109 0.88 -31.44 -8.44
C ALA A 109 2.23 -31.52 -9.15
N GLU A 110 2.72 -32.74 -9.36
CA GLU A 110 3.84 -32.98 -10.26
C GLU A 110 3.33 -33.06 -11.70
N ILE A 111 3.97 -32.30 -12.58
CA ILE A 111 3.70 -32.30 -14.01
C ILE A 111 4.89 -32.88 -14.76
N ARG A 112 4.61 -33.64 -15.83
CA ARG A 112 5.64 -34.24 -16.69
C ARG A 112 5.31 -34.03 -18.17
N ALA A 113 6.31 -33.60 -18.92
CA ALA A 113 6.28 -33.52 -20.39
C ALA A 113 7.71 -33.62 -20.94
N ASN A 114 7.87 -34.21 -22.12
CA ASN A 114 9.16 -34.26 -22.84
C ASN A 114 10.35 -34.78 -22.01
N GLY A 115 10.11 -35.77 -21.13
CA GLY A 115 11.15 -36.31 -20.24
C GLY A 115 11.58 -35.39 -19.09
N ARG A 116 10.92 -34.24 -18.89
CA ARG A 116 11.13 -33.31 -17.78
C ARG A 116 9.97 -33.40 -16.79
N SER A 117 10.26 -33.23 -15.50
CA SER A 117 9.24 -33.14 -14.45
C SER A 117 9.46 -31.93 -13.54
N ARG A 118 8.37 -31.39 -13.01
CA ARG A 118 8.38 -30.25 -12.07
C ARG A 118 7.16 -30.31 -11.16
N ARG A 119 7.28 -29.79 -9.93
CA ARG A 119 6.11 -29.50 -9.09
C ARG A 119 5.65 -28.07 -9.31
N VAL A 120 4.37 -27.91 -9.58
CA VAL A 120 3.73 -26.61 -9.83
C VAL A 120 2.46 -26.49 -9.01
N THR A 121 1.97 -25.27 -8.88
CA THR A 121 0.62 -25.03 -8.34
C THR A 121 -0.40 -25.21 -9.47
N LEU A 122 -1.29 -26.18 -9.26
CA LEU A 122 -2.36 -26.55 -10.18
C LEU A 122 -3.66 -25.89 -9.71
N TYR A 123 -4.27 -25.14 -10.63
CA TYR A 123 -5.54 -24.46 -10.44
C TYR A 123 -6.63 -25.16 -11.26
N GLY A 124 -7.54 -25.82 -10.56
CA GLY A 124 -8.80 -26.33 -11.09
C GLY A 124 -9.79 -25.18 -11.23
N GLN A 125 -10.00 -24.68 -12.45
CA GLN A 125 -10.82 -23.51 -12.73
C GLN A 125 -11.86 -23.76 -13.83
N GLY A 126 -12.89 -22.93 -13.84
CA GLY A 126 -13.90 -22.88 -14.91
C GLY A 126 -13.45 -22.05 -16.13
N PRO A 127 -14.21 -22.11 -17.23
CA PRO A 127 -13.90 -21.39 -18.47
C PRO A 127 -13.98 -19.86 -18.34
N ASP A 128 -14.75 -19.37 -17.37
CA ASP A 128 -14.95 -17.94 -17.14
C ASP A 128 -13.85 -17.33 -16.25
N PHE A 129 -12.90 -18.13 -15.74
CA PHE A 129 -11.88 -17.68 -14.79
C PHE A 129 -10.97 -16.59 -15.37
N SER A 130 -10.46 -16.78 -16.59
CA SER A 130 -9.58 -15.79 -17.23
C SER A 130 -10.28 -14.44 -17.43
N ARG A 131 -11.58 -14.45 -17.72
CA ARG A 131 -12.38 -13.22 -17.88
C ARG A 131 -12.71 -12.57 -16.53
N ALA A 132 -13.06 -13.37 -15.53
CA ALA A 132 -13.38 -12.88 -14.19
C ALA A 132 -12.15 -12.23 -13.51
N PHE A 133 -10.95 -12.79 -13.69
CA PHE A 133 -9.70 -12.33 -13.07
C PHE A 133 -8.81 -11.48 -14.00
N ASN A 134 -9.36 -11.06 -15.16
CA ASN A 134 -8.68 -10.26 -16.18
C ASN A 134 -7.28 -10.81 -16.57
N MET A 135 -7.20 -12.12 -16.84
CA MET A 135 -5.99 -12.80 -17.26
C MET A 135 -5.99 -13.02 -18.78
N GLN A 136 -4.88 -12.65 -19.42
CA GLN A 136 -4.73 -12.76 -20.87
C GLN A 136 -4.07 -14.08 -21.25
N VAL A 137 -4.50 -14.64 -22.38
CA VAL A 137 -3.90 -15.83 -23.00
C VAL A 137 -2.91 -15.35 -24.07
N ALA A 138 -1.66 -15.79 -23.99
CA ALA A 138 -0.64 -15.42 -24.97
C ALA A 138 -0.72 -16.28 -26.24
N ILE A 139 -0.98 -17.58 -26.10
CA ILE A 139 -1.02 -18.54 -27.21
C ILE A 139 -2.23 -19.44 -27.05
N GLY A 140 -2.99 -19.66 -28.14
CA GLY A 140 -4.14 -20.56 -28.14
C GLY A 140 -5.36 -19.95 -27.46
N GLN A 141 -6.03 -20.74 -26.62
CA GLN A 141 -7.25 -20.32 -25.92
C GLN A 141 -7.25 -20.81 -24.47
N PHE A 142 -8.07 -20.19 -23.62
CA PHE A 142 -8.30 -20.69 -22.27
C PHE A 142 -9.21 -21.94 -22.29
N LEU A 143 -9.55 -22.46 -21.12
CA LEU A 143 -10.45 -23.61 -20.97
C LEU A 143 -11.79 -23.36 -21.70
N PRO A 144 -12.25 -24.30 -22.55
CA PRO A 144 -13.51 -24.15 -23.27
C PRO A 144 -14.70 -24.29 -22.32
N ASN A 145 -15.86 -23.76 -22.75
CA ASN A 145 -17.12 -23.88 -22.03
C ASN A 145 -17.75 -25.28 -22.20
N ASP A 146 -17.06 -26.30 -21.69
CA ASP A 146 -17.56 -27.68 -21.61
C ASP A 146 -18.58 -27.83 -20.45
N ASP A 147 -19.30 -28.95 -20.42
CA ASP A 147 -20.12 -29.30 -19.25
C ASP A 147 -19.22 -29.35 -18.00
N PRO A 148 -19.49 -28.52 -16.97
CA PRO A 148 -18.72 -28.53 -15.73
C PRO A 148 -18.67 -29.91 -15.07
N ARG A 149 -19.66 -30.79 -15.27
CA ARG A 149 -19.69 -32.14 -14.66
C ARG A 149 -18.80 -33.15 -15.38
N ASN A 150 -18.55 -32.99 -16.67
CA ASN A 150 -17.70 -33.89 -17.45
C ASN A 150 -16.86 -33.14 -18.50
N PRO A 151 -15.92 -32.29 -18.07
CA PRO A 151 -15.11 -31.51 -18.99
C PRO A 151 -14.04 -32.37 -19.66
N ARG A 152 -13.63 -31.99 -20.87
CA ARG A 152 -12.52 -32.65 -21.57
C ARG A 152 -11.20 -32.40 -20.83
N ALA A 153 -10.26 -33.35 -20.91
CA ALA A 153 -8.96 -33.25 -20.25
C ALA A 153 -8.02 -32.27 -20.98
N TYR A 154 -8.31 -30.98 -20.86
CA TYR A 154 -7.48 -29.90 -21.39
C TYR A 154 -6.67 -29.21 -20.30
N VAL A 155 -5.56 -28.61 -20.72
CA VAL A 155 -4.68 -27.87 -19.83
C VAL A 155 -4.19 -26.59 -20.49
N VAL A 156 -4.07 -25.54 -19.68
CA VAL A 156 -3.47 -24.26 -20.05
C VAL A 156 -2.26 -24.03 -19.15
N LEU A 157 -1.13 -23.67 -19.74
CA LEU A 157 0.15 -23.53 -19.03
C LEU A 157 0.40 -22.08 -18.62
N GLY A 158 1.03 -21.88 -17.46
CA GLY A 158 1.72 -20.63 -17.14
C GLY A 158 2.95 -20.42 -18.04
N SER A 159 3.37 -19.17 -18.16
CA SER A 159 4.45 -18.78 -19.08
C SER A 159 5.80 -19.42 -18.73
N LYS A 160 6.12 -19.56 -17.43
CA LYS A 160 7.36 -20.20 -16.95
C LYS A 160 7.32 -21.72 -17.16
N VAL A 161 6.18 -22.35 -16.89
CA VAL A 161 5.97 -23.79 -17.14
C VAL A 161 6.17 -24.12 -18.63
N HIS A 162 5.64 -23.28 -19.52
CA HIS A 162 5.86 -23.40 -20.97
C HIS A 162 7.35 -23.29 -21.31
N ALA A 163 8.02 -22.23 -20.86
CA ALA A 163 9.44 -21.99 -21.15
C ALA A 163 10.35 -23.15 -20.70
N GLU A 164 10.08 -23.75 -19.55
CA GLU A 164 10.92 -24.81 -19.00
C GLU A 164 10.63 -26.20 -19.57
N LEU A 165 9.36 -26.57 -19.77
CA LEU A 165 9.00 -27.91 -20.25
C LEU A 165 9.05 -28.04 -21.78
N PHE A 166 8.80 -26.94 -22.50
CA PHE A 166 8.69 -26.93 -23.97
C PHE A 166 9.72 -26.02 -24.65
N GLY A 167 10.44 -25.18 -23.88
CA GLY A 167 11.43 -24.26 -24.44
C GLY A 167 10.77 -23.24 -25.36
N ARG A 168 11.28 -23.12 -26.59
CA ARG A 168 10.71 -22.27 -27.64
C ARG A 168 9.70 -22.99 -28.53
N THR A 169 9.42 -24.26 -28.24
CA THR A 169 8.51 -25.08 -29.05
C THR A 169 7.06 -24.69 -28.76
N ASN A 170 6.21 -24.73 -29.78
CA ASN A 170 4.77 -24.55 -29.62
C ASN A 170 4.20 -25.75 -28.82
N PRO A 171 3.63 -25.53 -27.62
CA PRO A 171 3.14 -26.63 -26.79
C PRO A 171 1.72 -27.06 -27.17
N LEU A 172 1.03 -26.34 -28.06
CA LEU A 172 -0.36 -26.63 -28.43
C LEU A 172 -0.50 -28.05 -29.00
N GLY A 173 -1.49 -28.79 -28.50
CA GLY A 173 -1.76 -30.17 -28.90
C GLY A 173 -0.90 -31.22 -28.20
N ALA A 174 0.19 -30.83 -27.53
CA ALA A 174 1.03 -31.74 -26.78
C ALA A 174 0.31 -32.33 -25.56
N ILE A 175 0.80 -33.48 -25.09
CA ILE A 175 0.27 -34.14 -23.90
C ILE A 175 1.13 -33.76 -22.70
N LEU A 176 0.48 -33.20 -21.67
CA LEU A 176 1.06 -32.98 -20.35
C LEU A 176 0.48 -34.02 -19.40
N GLN A 177 1.34 -34.73 -18.68
CA GLN A 177 0.90 -35.55 -17.56
C GLN A 177 0.84 -34.68 -16.30
N VAL A 178 -0.31 -34.70 -15.61
CA VAL A 178 -0.53 -34.00 -14.34
C VAL A 178 -0.94 -35.04 -13.32
N GLY A 179 -0.08 -35.32 -12.35
CA GLY A 179 -0.25 -36.46 -11.45
C GLY A 179 -0.35 -37.79 -12.23
N GLY A 180 -1.46 -38.51 -12.05
CA GLY A 180 -1.75 -39.76 -12.76
C GLY A 180 -2.41 -39.59 -14.14
N SER A 181 -2.90 -38.38 -14.47
CA SER A 181 -3.78 -38.15 -15.62
C SER A 181 -3.10 -37.41 -16.77
N ARG A 182 -3.57 -37.64 -18.00
CA ARG A 182 -3.03 -37.00 -19.22
C ARG A 182 -3.96 -35.92 -19.72
N PHE A 183 -3.41 -34.75 -20.02
CA PHE A 183 -4.13 -33.58 -20.51
C PHE A 183 -3.54 -33.09 -21.82
N ARG A 184 -4.38 -32.57 -22.72
CA ARG A 184 -3.94 -31.93 -23.95
C ARG A 184 -3.78 -30.43 -23.75
N VAL A 185 -2.62 -29.89 -24.09
CA VAL A 185 -2.35 -28.45 -23.99
C VAL A 185 -3.13 -27.70 -25.07
N ILE A 186 -3.90 -26.69 -24.67
CA ILE A 186 -4.71 -25.86 -25.56
C ILE A 186 -4.39 -24.36 -25.50
N GLY A 187 -3.56 -23.96 -24.55
CA GLY A 187 -3.12 -22.57 -24.44
C GLY A 187 -1.98 -22.35 -23.46
N VAL A 188 -1.42 -21.14 -23.55
CA VAL A 188 -0.40 -20.61 -22.63
C VAL A 188 -0.85 -19.22 -22.17
N MET A 189 -0.86 -18.99 -20.86
CA MET A 189 -1.18 -17.69 -20.27
C MET A 189 -0.07 -16.69 -20.54
N ALA A 190 -0.45 -15.41 -20.70
CA ALA A 190 0.53 -14.32 -20.73
C ALA A 190 1.24 -14.22 -19.37
N SER A 191 2.50 -13.80 -19.38
CA SER A 191 3.27 -13.63 -18.14
C SER A 191 2.66 -12.53 -17.29
N LYS A 192 2.39 -12.85 -16.03
CA LYS A 192 1.88 -11.91 -15.01
C LYS A 192 2.85 -11.76 -13.84
N GLY A 193 3.84 -12.65 -13.72
CA GLY A 193 4.87 -12.62 -12.68
C GLY A 193 4.37 -13.01 -11.29
N HIS A 194 5.06 -12.50 -10.28
CA HIS A 194 4.70 -12.72 -8.88
C HIS A 194 3.66 -11.70 -8.44
N VAL A 195 2.52 -12.21 -7.97
CA VAL A 195 1.42 -11.38 -7.46
C VAL A 195 1.07 -11.84 -6.05
N LEU A 196 1.11 -10.92 -5.09
CA LEU A 196 0.82 -11.21 -3.66
C LEU A 196 1.59 -12.42 -3.09
N GLY A 197 2.82 -12.64 -3.56
CA GLY A 197 3.67 -13.78 -3.16
C GLY A 197 3.42 -15.09 -3.89
N PHE A 198 2.51 -15.11 -4.87
CA PHE A 198 2.25 -16.27 -5.74
C PHE A 198 2.83 -16.05 -7.13
N ASP A 199 3.62 -16.98 -7.62
CA ASP A 199 4.13 -16.98 -9.00
C ASP A 199 3.03 -17.51 -9.92
N LEU A 200 2.31 -16.62 -10.62
CA LEU A 200 1.25 -17.02 -11.57
C LEU A 200 1.84 -17.62 -12.86
N ASP A 201 3.12 -17.42 -13.11
CA ASP A 201 3.80 -17.96 -14.29
C ASP A 201 4.20 -19.43 -14.09
N ASP A 202 4.41 -19.86 -12.83
CA ASP A 202 4.72 -21.24 -12.42
C ASP A 202 3.47 -22.07 -12.07
N THR A 203 2.42 -21.91 -12.88
CA THR A 203 1.11 -22.51 -12.62
C THR A 203 0.56 -23.28 -13.82
N VAL A 204 -0.41 -24.14 -13.54
CA VAL A 204 -1.13 -24.90 -14.57
C VAL A 204 -2.63 -24.84 -14.29
N PHE A 205 -3.44 -24.59 -15.33
CA PHE A 205 -4.88 -24.51 -15.22
C PHE A 205 -5.54 -25.72 -15.91
N ILE A 206 -6.40 -26.42 -15.18
CA ILE A 206 -7.21 -27.54 -15.70
C ILE A 206 -8.67 -27.35 -15.28
N PRO A 207 -9.64 -28.03 -15.92
CA PRO A 207 -11.03 -27.98 -15.47
C PRO A 207 -11.20 -28.46 -14.03
N THR A 208 -12.05 -27.78 -13.26
CA THR A 208 -12.27 -28.02 -11.83
C THR A 208 -12.54 -29.49 -11.49
N THR A 209 -13.38 -30.17 -12.27
CA THR A 209 -13.73 -31.59 -12.06
C THR A 209 -12.52 -32.51 -12.22
N ARG A 210 -11.66 -32.21 -13.21
CA ARG A 210 -10.42 -32.97 -13.38
C ARG A 210 -9.43 -32.69 -12.25
N ALA A 211 -9.44 -31.49 -11.68
CA ALA A 211 -8.64 -31.20 -10.48
C ALA A 211 -9.15 -31.96 -9.25
N LEU A 212 -10.47 -32.08 -9.07
CA LEU A 212 -11.05 -32.90 -8.00
C LEU A 212 -10.59 -34.37 -8.11
N GLU A 213 -10.61 -34.93 -9.32
CA GLU A 213 -10.09 -36.29 -9.60
C GLU A 213 -8.59 -36.40 -9.28
N VAL A 214 -7.76 -35.47 -9.77
CA VAL A 214 -6.31 -35.47 -9.55
C VAL A 214 -5.95 -35.39 -8.06
N PHE A 215 -6.71 -34.62 -7.28
CA PHE A 215 -6.49 -34.45 -5.85
C PHE A 215 -7.27 -35.41 -4.96
N ASN A 216 -8.08 -36.31 -5.55
CA ASN A 216 -8.98 -37.21 -4.84
C ASN A 216 -9.84 -36.46 -3.79
N ARG A 217 -10.50 -35.39 -4.23
CA ARG A 217 -11.37 -34.54 -3.37
C ARG A 217 -12.81 -34.62 -3.81
N GLU A 218 -13.72 -34.66 -2.84
CA GLU A 218 -15.17 -34.69 -3.06
C GLU A 218 -15.80 -33.30 -3.20
N GLY A 219 -15.08 -32.26 -2.76
CA GLY A 219 -15.62 -30.90 -2.61
C GLY A 219 -14.72 -29.80 -3.13
N LEU A 220 -15.34 -28.68 -3.49
CA LEU A 220 -14.66 -27.46 -3.88
C LEU A 220 -14.01 -26.79 -2.67
N MET A 221 -12.88 -26.11 -2.91
CA MET A 221 -12.25 -25.27 -1.87
C MET A 221 -12.97 -23.95 -1.72
N GLU A 222 -13.37 -23.37 -2.84
CA GLU A 222 -14.12 -22.12 -2.88
C GLU A 222 -14.87 -21.97 -4.22
N VAL A 223 -15.86 -21.10 -4.22
CA VAL A 223 -16.52 -20.62 -5.43
C VAL A 223 -16.32 -19.11 -5.52
N ASN A 224 -15.75 -18.66 -6.64
CA ASN A 224 -15.56 -17.25 -6.93
C ASN A 224 -16.72 -16.75 -7.80
N PHE A 225 -17.46 -15.78 -7.28
CA PHE A 225 -18.61 -15.17 -7.93
C PHE A 225 -18.26 -13.74 -8.35
N SER A 226 -18.29 -13.47 -9.65
CA SER A 226 -18.13 -12.12 -10.18
C SER A 226 -19.52 -11.54 -10.47
N TYR A 227 -19.76 -10.33 -9.97
CA TYR A 227 -21.04 -9.64 -10.10
C TYR A 227 -20.93 -8.37 -10.96
N LYS A 228 -22.06 -7.96 -11.52
CA LYS A 228 -22.15 -6.76 -12.37
C LYS A 228 -21.70 -5.51 -11.58
N PRO A 229 -20.87 -4.62 -12.16
CA PRO A 229 -20.28 -3.47 -11.45
C PRO A 229 -21.27 -2.52 -10.74
N ASN A 230 -22.51 -2.43 -11.23
CA ASN A 230 -23.52 -1.50 -10.72
C ASN A 230 -24.43 -2.11 -9.65
N ALA A 231 -24.23 -3.38 -9.27
CA ALA A 231 -25.06 -4.03 -8.25
C ALA A 231 -24.56 -3.68 -6.84
N PRO A 232 -25.45 -3.31 -5.89
CA PRO A 232 -25.08 -3.13 -4.49
C PRO A 232 -24.56 -4.44 -3.91
N VAL A 233 -23.37 -4.41 -3.29
CA VAL A 233 -22.70 -5.63 -2.82
C VAL A 233 -23.54 -6.40 -1.80
N ASP A 234 -24.23 -5.69 -0.91
CA ASP A 234 -25.06 -6.29 0.13
C ASP A 234 -26.24 -7.07 -0.48
N ASP A 235 -26.91 -6.52 -1.49
CA ASP A 235 -27.98 -7.21 -2.23
C ASP A 235 -27.45 -8.46 -2.95
N VAL A 236 -26.23 -8.41 -3.48
CA VAL A 236 -25.59 -9.55 -4.14
C VAL A 236 -25.27 -10.65 -3.11
N VAL A 237 -24.73 -10.27 -1.95
CA VAL A 237 -24.42 -11.21 -0.87
C VAL A 237 -25.69 -11.88 -0.35
N GLU A 238 -26.79 -11.12 -0.21
CA GLU A 238 -28.07 -11.67 0.20
C GLU A 238 -28.66 -12.62 -0.85
N ASP A 239 -28.57 -12.29 -2.14
CA ASP A 239 -29.02 -13.15 -3.24
C ASP A 239 -28.25 -14.49 -3.27
N ILE A 240 -26.92 -14.44 -3.18
CA ILE A 240 -26.05 -15.64 -3.08
C ILE A 240 -26.43 -16.47 -1.87
N ARG A 241 -26.61 -15.82 -0.71
CA ARG A 241 -27.00 -16.48 0.54
C ARG A 241 -28.33 -17.22 0.39
N ASN A 242 -29.33 -16.59 -0.21
CA ASN A 242 -30.65 -17.18 -0.43
C ASN A 242 -30.58 -18.40 -1.38
N ILE A 243 -29.81 -18.31 -2.48
CA ILE A 243 -29.63 -19.42 -3.42
C ILE A 243 -29.00 -20.63 -2.71
N LEU A 244 -27.94 -20.41 -1.93
CA LEU A 244 -27.24 -21.50 -1.25
C LEU A 244 -28.06 -22.07 -0.08
N ILE A 245 -28.73 -21.24 0.72
CA ILE A 245 -29.62 -21.71 1.79
C ILE A 245 -30.77 -22.55 1.21
N ALA A 246 -31.38 -22.14 0.11
CA ALA A 246 -32.44 -22.90 -0.54
C ALA A 246 -31.97 -24.31 -0.96
N ARG A 247 -30.68 -24.48 -1.27
CA ARG A 247 -30.09 -25.76 -1.67
C ARG A 247 -29.54 -26.58 -0.50
N HIS A 248 -29.03 -25.91 0.54
CA HIS A 248 -28.33 -26.54 1.65
C HIS A 248 -29.24 -26.75 2.87
N GLY A 249 -30.35 -26.01 2.96
CA GLY A 249 -31.28 -26.00 4.09
C GLY A 249 -30.74 -25.27 5.33
N ARG A 250 -29.49 -24.79 5.29
CA ARG A 250 -28.81 -24.07 6.38
C ARG A 250 -27.68 -23.21 5.82
N GLU A 251 -27.20 -22.28 6.64
CA GLU A 251 -26.02 -21.48 6.34
C GLU A 251 -24.76 -22.21 6.83
N ASP A 252 -24.10 -22.94 5.92
CA ASP A 252 -22.89 -23.73 6.15
C ASP A 252 -21.71 -23.25 5.28
N PHE A 253 -21.76 -22.00 4.83
CA PHE A 253 -20.76 -21.35 3.99
C PHE A 253 -20.43 -19.96 4.52
N THR A 254 -19.28 -19.44 4.11
CA THR A 254 -18.85 -18.07 4.39
C THR A 254 -18.73 -17.31 3.09
N ILE A 255 -19.43 -16.17 3.00
CA ILE A 255 -19.38 -15.26 1.85
C ILE A 255 -18.47 -14.10 2.22
N THR A 256 -17.39 -13.89 1.47
CA THR A 256 -16.44 -12.82 1.71
C THR A 256 -16.30 -11.96 0.44
N PRO A 257 -16.91 -10.76 0.42
CA PRO A 257 -16.69 -9.81 -0.65
C PRO A 257 -15.25 -9.31 -0.67
N GLN A 258 -14.68 -9.13 -1.86
CA GLN A 258 -13.33 -8.58 -2.00
C GLN A 258 -13.23 -7.14 -1.48
N GLN A 259 -14.33 -6.36 -1.54
CA GLN A 259 -14.41 -5.02 -0.92
C GLN A 259 -14.09 -5.05 0.59
N GLN A 260 -14.55 -6.08 1.30
CA GLN A 260 -14.33 -6.19 2.74
C GLN A 260 -12.85 -6.48 3.06
N MET A 261 -12.19 -7.26 2.22
CA MET A 261 -10.75 -7.50 2.34
C MET A 261 -9.95 -6.23 2.04
N LEU A 262 -10.32 -5.51 0.98
CA LEU A 262 -9.71 -4.21 0.63
C LEU A 262 -9.91 -3.16 1.72
N SER A 263 -11.10 -3.08 2.33
CA SER A 263 -11.37 -2.14 3.41
C SER A 263 -10.53 -2.47 4.65
N THR A 264 -10.50 -3.74 5.07
CA THR A 264 -9.67 -4.20 6.19
C THR A 264 -8.18 -3.89 5.96
N LEU A 265 -7.67 -4.19 4.76
CA LEU A 265 -6.31 -3.88 4.38
C LEU A 265 -6.02 -2.37 4.42
N SER A 266 -6.94 -1.56 3.88
CA SER A 266 -6.82 -0.10 3.92
C SER A 266 -6.81 0.43 5.36
N THR A 267 -7.58 -0.17 6.28
CA THR A 267 -7.55 0.16 7.70
C THR A 267 -6.18 -0.13 8.31
N VAL A 268 -5.60 -1.31 8.05
CA VAL A 268 -4.25 -1.66 8.54
C VAL A 268 -3.19 -0.70 7.97
N LEU A 269 -3.24 -0.42 6.67
CA LEU A 269 -2.32 0.51 6.02
C LEU A 269 -2.46 1.93 6.58
N ASN A 270 -3.68 2.37 6.89
CA ASN A 270 -3.91 3.67 7.52
C ASN A 270 -3.33 3.74 8.95
N VAL A 271 -3.42 2.66 9.73
CA VAL A 271 -2.77 2.59 11.06
C VAL A 271 -1.26 2.67 10.93
N LEU A 272 -0.66 1.92 9.99
CA LEU A 272 0.78 2.01 9.70
C LEU A 272 1.16 3.43 9.26
N LYS A 273 0.37 4.06 8.39
CA LYS A 273 0.57 5.44 7.96
C LYS A 273 0.55 6.42 9.13
N PHE A 274 -0.37 6.24 10.08
CA PHE A 274 -0.42 7.06 11.28
C PHE A 274 0.80 6.84 12.19
N ALA A 275 1.21 5.58 12.40
CA ALA A 275 2.41 5.27 13.18
C ALA A 275 3.67 5.92 12.57
N VAL A 276 3.80 5.84 11.26
CA VAL A 276 4.89 6.48 10.51
C VAL A 276 4.85 8.00 10.62
N ALA A 277 3.66 8.61 10.51
CA ALA A 277 3.49 10.05 10.71
C ALA A 277 3.84 10.47 12.15
N ALA A 278 3.48 9.68 13.16
CA ALA A 278 3.83 9.94 14.56
C ALA A 278 5.36 9.90 14.78
N LEU A 279 6.06 8.92 14.19
CA LEU A 279 7.53 8.86 14.21
C LEU A 279 8.15 10.09 13.53
N GLY A 280 7.61 10.51 12.38
CA GLY A 280 7.99 11.75 11.72
C GLY A 280 7.76 12.97 12.62
N GLY A 281 6.62 13.02 13.31
CA GLY A 281 6.29 14.06 14.29
C GLY A 281 7.29 14.15 15.44
N ILE A 282 7.73 13.01 15.98
CA ILE A 282 8.78 12.96 17.01
C ILE A 282 10.10 13.54 16.47
N SER A 283 10.47 13.20 15.22
CA SER A 283 11.67 13.76 14.59
C SER A 283 11.58 15.29 14.44
N LEU A 284 10.41 15.80 14.07
CA LEU A 284 10.16 17.25 14.03
C LEU A 284 10.26 17.91 15.40
N LEU A 285 9.77 17.26 16.46
CA LEU A 285 9.92 17.76 17.84
C LEU A 285 11.38 17.83 18.27
N VAL A 286 12.21 16.85 17.92
CA VAL A 286 13.66 16.89 18.18
C VAL A 286 14.30 18.07 17.44
N GLY A 287 13.92 18.29 16.18
CA GLY A 287 14.34 19.47 15.42
C GLY A 287 13.89 20.79 16.06
N ALA A 288 12.68 20.83 16.63
CA ALA A 288 12.15 21.98 17.34
C ALA A 288 12.97 22.32 18.59
N VAL A 289 13.31 21.32 19.39
CA VAL A 289 14.16 21.51 20.59
C VAL A 289 15.54 22.04 20.19
N GLY A 290 16.12 21.50 19.12
CA GLY A 290 17.37 22.03 18.55
C GLY A 290 17.26 23.50 18.18
N MET A 291 16.16 23.89 17.53
CA MET A 291 15.89 25.30 17.19
C MET A 291 15.77 26.17 18.46
N VAL A 292 15.03 25.74 19.49
CA VAL A 292 14.89 26.50 20.74
C VAL A 292 16.27 26.76 21.35
N THR A 293 17.11 25.74 21.43
CA THR A 293 18.46 25.85 22.00
C THR A 293 19.32 26.82 21.21
N LEU A 294 19.34 26.71 19.88
CA LEU A 294 20.12 27.60 19.02
C LEU A 294 19.60 29.05 19.06
N MET A 295 18.29 29.24 19.12
CA MET A 295 17.69 30.57 19.31
C MET A 295 18.01 31.15 20.69
N HIS A 296 18.05 30.33 21.73
CA HIS A 296 18.44 30.80 23.06
C HIS A 296 19.89 31.29 23.08
N ILE A 297 20.81 30.53 22.47
CA ILE A 297 22.21 30.92 22.29
C ILE A 297 22.30 32.22 21.49
N ALA A 298 21.56 32.33 20.37
CA ALA A 298 21.56 33.52 19.53
C ALA A 298 21.07 34.79 20.24
N VAL A 299 20.10 34.66 21.16
CA VAL A 299 19.65 35.78 22.02
C VAL A 299 20.75 36.18 23.00
N SER A 300 21.43 35.20 23.61
CA SER A 300 22.52 35.45 24.57
C SER A 300 23.73 36.12 23.93
N GLU A 301 24.09 35.75 22.69
CA GLU A 301 25.17 36.38 21.93
C GLU A 301 24.84 37.84 21.52
N ARG A 302 23.55 38.18 21.43
CA ARG A 302 23.06 39.49 20.95
C ARG A 302 22.53 40.40 22.07
N ILE A 303 22.84 40.10 23.34
CA ILE A 303 22.32 40.88 24.49
C ILE A 303 22.65 42.37 24.36
N ALA A 304 23.89 42.72 24.03
CA ALA A 304 24.32 44.12 23.87
C ALA A 304 23.57 44.85 22.73
N GLU A 305 23.37 44.18 21.59
CA GLU A 305 22.62 44.72 20.44
C GLU A 305 21.14 44.95 20.81
N ILE A 306 20.52 44.00 21.51
CA ILE A 306 19.15 44.14 22.01
C ILE A 306 19.06 45.28 23.02
N GLY A 307 20.03 45.40 23.92
CA GLY A 307 20.14 46.49 24.91
C GLY A 307 20.16 47.87 24.23
N LEU A 308 20.99 48.03 23.19
CA LEU A 308 21.08 49.26 22.40
C LEU A 308 19.74 49.60 21.72
N LEU A 309 19.10 48.63 21.06
CA LEU A 309 17.80 48.82 20.41
C LEU A 309 16.72 49.25 21.41
N THR A 310 16.74 48.69 22.61
CA THR A 310 15.78 49.00 23.67
C THR A 310 16.03 50.39 24.25
N ALA A 311 17.30 50.79 24.42
CA ALA A 311 17.70 52.13 24.85
C ALA A 311 17.32 53.22 23.84
N LEU A 312 17.36 52.89 22.53
CA LEU A 312 16.88 53.75 21.45
C LEU A 312 15.33 53.81 21.32
N GLY A 313 14.59 53.16 22.23
CA GLY A 313 13.13 53.25 22.32
C GLY A 313 12.36 52.14 21.59
N THR A 314 13.01 51.02 21.21
CA THR A 314 12.30 49.88 20.61
C THR A 314 11.40 49.20 21.64
N THR A 315 10.11 49.03 21.31
CA THR A 315 9.17 48.39 22.24
C THR A 315 9.41 46.88 22.37
N ARG A 316 9.12 46.32 23.55
CA ARG A 316 9.19 44.86 23.81
C ARG A 316 8.43 44.03 22.78
N THR A 317 7.31 44.53 22.27
CA THR A 317 6.52 43.86 21.22
C THR A 317 7.27 43.80 19.88
N ARG A 318 8.00 44.85 19.50
CA ARG A 318 8.82 44.84 18.28
C ARG A 318 9.99 43.86 18.39
N ILE A 319 10.65 43.80 19.56
CA ILE A 319 11.71 42.81 19.81
C ILE A 319 11.14 41.39 19.70
N ARG A 320 9.96 41.11 20.29
CA ARG A 320 9.29 39.80 20.13
C ARG A 320 9.02 39.46 18.66
N ILE A 321 8.42 40.38 17.92
CA ILE A 321 8.09 40.17 16.49
C ILE A 321 9.36 39.91 15.67
N LEU A 322 10.47 40.61 15.95
CA LEU A 322 11.73 40.44 15.26
C LEU A 322 12.25 38.99 15.36
N PHE A 323 12.36 38.46 16.58
CA PHE A 323 12.83 37.08 16.80
C PHE A 323 11.84 36.02 16.31
N LEU A 324 10.54 36.30 16.38
CA LEU A 324 9.52 35.40 15.81
C LEU A 324 9.64 35.32 14.28
N ILE A 325 9.86 36.45 13.60
CA ILE A 325 10.08 36.48 12.16
C ILE A 325 11.38 35.73 11.80
N GLU A 326 12.46 35.93 12.55
CA GLU A 326 13.71 35.18 12.35
C GLU A 326 13.49 33.67 12.47
N SER A 327 12.70 33.23 13.46
CA SER A 327 12.35 31.82 13.66
C SER A 327 11.50 31.25 12.51
N ILE A 328 10.53 32.02 12.00
CA ILE A 328 9.70 31.62 10.85
C ILE A 328 10.54 31.52 9.58
N VAL A 329 11.43 32.49 9.33
CA VAL A 329 12.31 32.47 8.15
C VAL A 329 13.21 31.24 8.21
N LEU A 330 13.79 30.94 9.37
CA LEU A 330 14.61 29.75 9.58
C LEU A 330 13.84 28.44 9.40
N SER A 331 12.63 28.30 9.95
CA SER A 331 11.83 27.09 9.74
C SER A 331 11.35 26.93 8.31
N THR A 332 11.08 28.03 7.62
CA THR A 332 10.67 28.00 6.21
C THR A 332 11.86 27.58 5.34
N LEU A 333 13.05 28.15 5.56
CA LEU A 333 14.26 27.76 4.83
C LEU A 333 14.67 26.31 5.12
N GLY A 334 14.67 25.91 6.39
CA GLY A 334 14.92 24.51 6.78
C GLY A 334 13.87 23.57 6.18
N GLY A 335 12.60 23.98 6.15
CA GLY A 335 11.53 23.20 5.54
C GLY A 335 11.62 23.05 4.03
N LEU A 336 11.96 24.11 3.32
CA LEU A 336 12.22 24.04 1.88
C LEU A 336 13.46 23.20 1.58
N ALA A 337 14.53 23.35 2.35
CA ALA A 337 15.73 22.52 2.20
C ALA A 337 15.44 21.04 2.46
N GLY A 338 14.70 20.73 3.52
CA GLY A 338 14.25 19.37 3.83
C GLY A 338 13.32 18.79 2.77
N LEU A 339 12.45 19.62 2.20
CA LEU A 339 11.57 19.24 1.09
C LEU A 339 12.36 18.86 -0.16
N ILE A 340 13.30 19.72 -0.56
CA ILE A 340 14.15 19.47 -1.73
C ILE A 340 14.99 18.22 -1.52
N ALA A 341 15.64 18.09 -0.35
CA ALA A 341 16.46 16.94 -0.01
C ALA A 341 15.63 15.65 0.06
N GLY A 342 14.53 15.65 0.80
CA GLY A 342 13.66 14.50 0.97
C GLY A 342 13.03 14.03 -0.35
N SER A 343 12.53 14.97 -1.15
CA SER A 343 11.97 14.65 -2.48
C SER A 343 13.05 14.17 -3.45
N GLY A 344 14.24 14.77 -3.41
CA GLY A 344 15.39 14.35 -4.20
C GLY A 344 15.84 12.94 -3.85
N ILE A 345 15.92 12.61 -2.57
CA ILE A 345 16.23 11.25 -2.10
C ILE A 345 15.12 10.27 -2.51
N ALA A 346 13.84 10.64 -2.36
CA ALA A 346 12.73 9.79 -2.77
C ALA A 346 12.76 9.49 -4.29
N TRP A 347 13.08 10.50 -5.10
CA TRP A 347 13.24 10.36 -6.54
C TRP A 347 14.44 9.47 -6.90
N LEU A 348 15.59 9.66 -6.23
CA LEU A 348 16.76 8.80 -6.39
C LEU A 348 16.43 7.34 -6.04
N LEU A 349 15.74 7.10 -4.91
CA LEU A 349 15.33 5.75 -4.49
C LEU A 349 14.44 5.09 -5.55
N LYS A 350 13.53 5.83 -6.17
CA LYS A 350 12.68 5.33 -7.25
C LYS A 350 13.47 4.90 -8.49
N VAL A 351 14.59 5.57 -8.79
CA VAL A 351 15.44 5.26 -9.96
C VAL A 351 16.41 4.12 -9.67
N PHE A 352 17.05 4.12 -8.49
CA PHE A 352 18.12 3.18 -8.15
C PHE A 352 17.61 1.87 -7.54
N VAL A 353 16.43 1.86 -6.92
CA VAL A 353 15.85 0.66 -6.32
C VAL A 353 14.70 0.19 -7.21
N ALA A 354 15.01 -0.78 -8.07
CA ALA A 354 14.00 -1.44 -8.90
C ALA A 354 12.87 -1.99 -8.01
N ASN A 355 11.62 -1.74 -8.42
CA ASN A 355 10.40 -2.18 -7.74
C ASN A 355 10.12 -1.55 -6.38
N LEU A 356 10.83 -0.50 -5.94
CA LEU A 356 10.43 0.21 -4.73
C LEU A 356 9.24 1.12 -5.03
N PRO A 357 8.06 0.88 -4.44
CA PRO A 357 6.91 1.71 -4.69
C PRO A 357 7.08 3.01 -3.88
N VAL A 358 7.52 4.06 -4.57
CA VAL A 358 7.67 5.40 -4.00
C VAL A 358 6.74 6.35 -4.74
N ASN A 359 5.83 6.97 -4.00
CA ASN A 359 4.96 8.01 -4.50
C ASN A 359 5.04 9.22 -3.58
N ILE A 360 5.20 10.44 -4.10
CA ILE A 360 5.26 11.65 -3.29
C ILE A 360 3.85 12.26 -3.27
N PRO A 361 3.06 12.11 -2.20
CA PRO A 361 1.76 12.74 -2.10
C PRO A 361 1.93 14.22 -1.74
N TRP A 362 1.54 15.10 -2.66
CA TRP A 362 1.67 16.57 -2.50
C TRP A 362 0.93 17.11 -1.28
N ASP A 363 -0.15 16.47 -0.85
CA ASP A 363 -0.88 16.85 0.36
C ASP A 363 -0.03 16.74 1.63
N TYR A 364 0.79 15.68 1.73
CA TYR A 364 1.72 15.52 2.87
C TYR A 364 2.90 16.46 2.79
N VAL A 365 3.37 16.80 1.58
CA VAL A 365 4.41 17.80 1.37
C VAL A 365 3.96 19.17 1.87
N LEU A 366 2.75 19.61 1.47
CA LEU A 366 2.18 20.87 1.91
C LEU A 366 1.91 20.85 3.42
N GLY A 367 1.36 19.75 3.93
CA GLY A 367 1.17 19.55 5.37
C GLY A 367 2.47 19.66 6.17
N ALA A 368 3.55 19.02 5.73
CA ALA A 368 4.85 19.06 6.40
C ALA A 368 5.45 20.47 6.43
N LEU A 369 5.28 21.26 5.36
CA LEU A 369 5.74 22.65 5.30
C LEU A 369 4.94 23.56 6.24
N ILE A 370 3.61 23.38 6.31
CA ILE A 370 2.78 24.12 7.27
C ILE A 370 3.18 23.78 8.71
N VAL A 371 3.36 22.49 8.99
CA VAL A 371 3.79 22.00 10.30
C VAL A 371 5.18 22.55 10.66
N SER A 372 6.12 22.66 9.72
CA SER A 372 7.43 23.24 10.01
C SER A 372 7.36 24.70 10.41
N ILE A 373 6.49 25.49 9.76
CA ILE A 373 6.26 26.89 10.11
C ILE A 373 5.66 27.00 11.51
N ILE A 374 4.65 26.19 11.82
CA ILE A 374 4.01 26.15 13.16
C ILE A 374 5.03 25.80 14.24
N ILE A 375 5.84 24.77 14.01
CA ILE A 375 6.87 24.32 14.95
C ILE A 375 7.94 25.40 15.13
N GLY A 376 8.38 26.05 14.04
CA GLY A 376 9.34 27.14 14.12
C GLY A 376 8.81 28.34 14.89
N LEU A 377 7.56 28.70 14.68
CA LEU A 377 6.89 29.74 15.45
C LEU A 377 6.83 29.36 16.94
N ALA A 378 6.38 28.14 17.27
CA ALA A 378 6.30 27.67 18.65
C ALA A 378 7.67 27.65 19.35
N ALA A 379 8.71 27.15 18.68
CA ALA A 379 10.07 27.13 19.18
C ALA A 379 10.65 28.55 19.38
N GLY A 380 10.29 29.51 18.53
CA GLY A 380 10.72 30.90 18.63
C GLY A 380 10.08 31.72 19.75
N VAL A 381 8.93 31.30 20.29
CA VAL A 381 8.18 32.07 21.31
C VAL A 381 9.00 32.27 22.59
N MET A 382 9.57 31.20 23.16
CA MET A 382 10.28 31.31 24.44
C MET A 382 11.54 32.20 24.34
N PRO A 383 12.44 32.03 23.35
CA PRO A 383 13.58 32.92 23.15
C PRO A 383 13.16 34.37 22.89
N ALA A 384 12.15 34.60 22.05
CA ALA A 384 11.65 35.94 21.75
C ALA A 384 11.10 36.65 23.00
N MET A 385 10.41 35.91 23.88
CA MET A 385 9.93 36.44 25.15
C MET A 385 11.06 36.78 26.12
N ARG A 386 12.14 35.98 26.15
CA ARG A 386 13.33 36.27 26.97
C ARG A 386 14.05 37.52 26.47
N ALA A 387 14.31 37.61 25.17
CA ALA A 387 14.95 38.77 24.54
C ALA A 387 14.21 40.08 24.85
N ALA A 388 12.88 40.07 24.73
CA ALA A 388 12.05 41.25 24.97
C ALA A 388 11.93 41.67 26.45
N LYS A 389 12.37 40.83 27.40
CA LYS A 389 12.36 41.14 28.83
C LYS A 389 13.71 41.64 29.35
N LEU A 390 14.76 41.68 28.51
CA LEU A 390 16.07 42.18 28.90
C LEU A 390 15.98 43.65 29.32
N ASN A 391 16.66 43.97 30.42
CA ASN A 391 16.77 45.33 30.93
C ASN A 391 17.93 46.04 30.21
N PRO A 392 17.71 47.20 29.55
CA PRO A 392 18.75 47.88 28.78
C PRO A 392 19.99 48.24 29.61
N VAL A 393 19.83 48.53 30.91
CA VAL A 393 20.97 48.85 31.80
C VAL A 393 21.85 47.62 32.02
N ASP A 394 21.23 46.46 32.29
CA ASP A 394 21.97 45.21 32.54
C ASP A 394 22.61 44.68 31.25
N ALA A 395 21.93 44.85 30.11
CA ALA A 395 22.38 44.39 28.80
C ALA A 395 23.58 45.18 28.23
N LEU A 396 23.76 46.44 28.65
CA LEU A 396 24.89 47.29 28.23
C LEU A 396 26.07 47.24 29.22
N ARG A 397 25.87 46.66 30.40
CA ARG A 397 26.88 46.56 31.47
C ARG A 397 27.64 45.23 31.44
N THR A 398 27.15 44.25 30.69
CA THR A 398 27.86 43.00 30.39
C THR A 398 28.97 43.28 29.38
N GLU A 399 30.20 43.44 29.88
CA GLU A 399 31.44 43.11 29.16
C GLU A 399 31.86 41.67 29.49
#